data_AF-A0A7V4PIH5-F1
#
_entry.id   AF-A0A7V4PIH5-F1
#
_cell.length_a   1.000
_cell.length_b   1.000
_cell.length_c   1.000
_cell.angle_alpha   90.00
_cell.angle_beta   90.00
_cell.angle_gamma   90.00
#
_symmetry.space_group_name_H-M   'P 1'
#
loop_
_entity.id
_entity.type
_entity.pdbx_description
1 polymer ?
#
loop_
_entity_poly.entity_id
_entity_poly.type
_entity_poly.pdbx_seq_one_letter_code
_entity_poly.pdbx_strand_id
1 'polypeptide(L)'
;MEWTTLFILILSSLIFLFFLGVPVAFSFLFVNILFSYLFWGEGGLTQLILSLFRSISSFSLLPVPLFLLMGEVMFLFGIAQNMMETLEKWMGRIPGRLSLLAVVGGVLFATLSGSSMAGCAMLSQTLLPEMEKKGYRSQITLGPIMGCGTLAAMIPPSALGVLLACLAQISVGDFLLSIIFPGLLMAGLFALYIIFRCLLQPDLAPHYEVEKISLYEKLVLSVKYLLPLGLVIFSVIGLIIFGIATPTESAAVGALVCFVLAFLYKGFRGEILRKAILNSVRITVMMFVILSGATAFSQLLAYTGASQNLVKLAIGLPIPPFLILVLMQFILILMGTFMEPLSILMVALPIYMPIIRQLGVNPLPFCSVLLINMEMATISPPFGLVLYTMKAVAPQYSMAEIYKASLPFLIMDMIAMAIVMVFPEIALFLPSVAKK
;
A
#
# COMPACT_ATOMS: atom_id res chain seq x y z
N MET A 1 -8.35 26.44 27.83
CA MET A 1 -8.08 25.01 28.10
C MET A 1 -6.63 24.74 27.73
N GLU A 2 -5.91 23.90 28.47
CA GLU A 2 -4.58 23.48 28.03
C GLU A 2 -4.68 22.73 26.70
N TRP A 3 -3.66 22.89 25.84
CA TRP A 3 -3.62 22.24 24.53
C TRP A 3 -3.72 20.71 24.65
N THR A 4 -3.22 20.14 25.75
CA THR A 4 -3.30 18.72 26.11
C THR A 4 -4.73 18.26 26.25
N THR A 5 -5.56 19.00 26.99
CA THR A 5 -6.98 18.69 27.17
C THR A 5 -7.73 18.75 25.85
N LEU A 6 -7.47 19.78 25.03
CA LEU A 6 -8.09 19.94 23.72
C LEU A 6 -7.69 18.79 22.78
N PHE A 7 -6.39 18.46 22.75
CA PHE A 7 -5.87 17.37 21.93
C PHE A 7 -6.46 16.02 22.33
N ILE A 8 -6.45 15.69 23.63
CA ILE A 8 -7.01 14.44 24.15
C ILE A 8 -8.51 14.38 23.86
N LEU A 9 -9.24 15.48 24.02
CA LEU A 9 -10.68 15.54 23.75
C LEU A 9 -10.96 15.25 22.27
N ILE A 10 -10.29 15.95 21.35
CA ILE A 10 -10.43 15.77 19.90
C ILE A 10 -10.09 14.32 19.51
N LEU A 11 -8.95 13.81 19.97
CA LEU A 11 -8.48 12.47 19.62
C LEU A 11 -9.38 11.38 20.21
N SER A 12 -9.81 11.53 21.46
CA SER A 12 -10.70 10.58 22.12
C SER A 12 -12.08 10.55 21.47
N SER A 13 -12.62 11.70 21.05
CA SER A 13 -13.86 11.75 20.28
C SER A 13 -13.73 11.01 18.95
N LEU A 14 -12.61 11.17 18.24
CA LEU A 14 -12.36 10.48 16.98
C LEU A 14 -12.25 8.96 17.18
N ILE A 15 -11.44 8.54 18.17
CA ILE A 15 -11.25 7.13 18.53
C ILE A 15 -12.59 6.51 18.97
N PHE A 16 -13.39 7.22 19.76
CA PHE A 16 -14.71 6.77 20.19
C PHE A 16 -15.66 6.52 19.02
N LEU A 17 -15.68 7.40 18.01
CA LEU A 17 -16.47 7.19 16.80
C LEU A 17 -16.00 5.97 15.99
N PHE A 18 -14.69 5.70 15.95
CA PHE A 18 -14.17 4.48 15.33
C PHE A 18 -14.60 3.23 16.09
N PHE A 19 -14.60 3.25 17.43
CA PHE A 19 -15.13 2.14 18.23
C PHE A 19 -16.62 1.89 18.01
N LEU A 20 -17.40 2.93 17.72
CA LEU A 20 -18.81 2.81 17.34
C LEU A 20 -19.01 2.27 15.91
N GLY A 21 -17.93 2.04 15.16
CA GLY A 21 -17.99 1.56 13.77
C GLY A 21 -18.45 2.63 12.78
N VAL A 22 -18.37 3.92 13.15
CA VAL A 22 -18.71 5.01 12.24
C VAL A 22 -17.63 5.08 11.15
N PRO A 23 -17.99 5.10 9.85
CA PRO A 23 -17.01 5.16 8.78
C PRO A 23 -16.11 6.40 8.91
N VAL A 24 -14.82 6.21 8.66
CA VAL A 24 -13.77 7.18 8.99
C VAL A 24 -14.02 8.56 8.39
N ALA A 25 -14.53 8.61 7.15
CA ALA A 25 -14.97 9.83 6.49
C ALA A 25 -15.91 10.69 7.36
N PHE A 26 -16.94 10.06 7.92
CA PHE A 26 -17.96 10.74 8.72
C PHE A 26 -17.44 11.08 10.11
N SER A 27 -16.61 10.22 10.70
CA SER A 27 -15.97 10.49 11.99
C SER A 27 -15.10 11.74 11.93
N PHE A 28 -14.27 11.87 10.89
CA PHE A 28 -13.46 13.07 10.68
C PHE A 28 -14.32 14.31 10.44
N LEU A 29 -15.32 14.24 9.55
CA LEU A 29 -16.19 15.39 9.27
C LEU A 29 -16.93 15.85 10.53
N PHE A 30 -17.49 14.91 11.30
CA PHE A 30 -18.21 15.22 12.52
C PHE A 30 -17.32 15.89 13.57
N VAL A 31 -16.15 15.31 13.85
CA VAL A 31 -15.17 15.87 14.80
C VAL A 31 -14.74 17.27 14.35
N ASN A 32 -14.42 17.45 13.07
CA ASN A 32 -14.03 18.75 12.55
C ASN A 32 -15.15 19.79 12.65
N ILE A 33 -16.38 19.47 12.26
CA ILE A 33 -17.52 20.39 12.34
C ILE A 33 -17.78 20.77 13.80
N LEU A 34 -17.86 19.77 14.69
CA LEU A 34 -18.16 19.96 16.10
C LEU A 34 -17.12 20.86 16.77
N PHE A 35 -15.83 20.52 16.67
CA PHE A 35 -14.78 21.26 17.36
C PHE A 35 -14.47 22.61 16.69
N SER A 36 -14.59 22.71 15.35
CA SER A 36 -14.42 24.01 14.68
C SER A 36 -15.50 25.00 15.11
N TYR A 37 -16.74 24.53 15.26
CA TYR A 37 -17.84 25.36 15.76
C TYR A 37 -17.69 25.68 17.25
N LEU A 38 -17.35 24.70 18.09
CA LEU A 38 -17.18 24.92 19.53
C LEU A 38 -16.05 25.90 19.86
N PHE A 39 -14.95 25.90 19.10
CA PHE A 39 -13.80 26.75 19.39
C PHE A 39 -13.85 28.12 18.69
N TRP A 40 -14.42 28.20 17.48
CA TRP A 40 -14.39 29.44 16.67
C TRP A 40 -15.74 29.83 16.05
N GLY A 41 -16.84 29.18 16.45
CA GLY A 41 -18.19 29.49 15.98
C GLY A 41 -18.32 29.38 14.45
N GLU A 42 -19.03 30.34 13.86
CA GLU A 42 -19.25 30.39 12.40
C GLU A 42 -17.95 30.55 11.60
N GLY A 43 -16.98 31.31 12.12
CA GLY A 43 -15.68 31.51 11.47
C GLY A 43 -14.89 30.20 11.32
N GLY A 44 -14.99 29.31 12.31
CA GLY A 44 -14.42 27.96 12.24
C GLY A 44 -15.06 27.11 11.15
N LEU A 45 -16.38 27.20 10.99
CA LEU A 45 -17.11 26.50 9.92
C LEU A 45 -16.75 27.05 8.52
N THR A 46 -16.64 28.37 8.37
CA THR A 46 -16.18 28.98 7.12
C THR A 46 -14.78 28.49 6.75
N GLN A 47 -13.86 28.46 7.71
CA GLN A 47 -12.49 27.96 7.49
C GLN A 47 -12.48 26.48 7.12
N LEU A 48 -13.32 25.66 7.77
CA LEU A 48 -13.50 24.26 7.42
C LEU A 48 -13.94 24.12 5.96
N ILE A 49 -14.98 24.84 5.53
CA ILE A 49 -15.48 24.81 4.14
C ILE A 49 -14.38 25.18 3.15
N LEU A 50 -13.65 26.28 3.40
CA LEU A 50 -12.54 26.72 2.54
C LEU A 50 -11.42 25.68 2.45
N SER A 51 -11.22 24.90 3.51
CA SER A 51 -10.19 23.86 3.59
C SER A 51 -10.60 22.59 2.85
N LEU A 52 -11.86 22.17 2.99
CA LEU A 52 -12.43 21.09 2.19
C LEU A 52 -12.32 21.42 0.70
N PHE A 53 -12.73 22.63 0.30
CA PHE A 53 -12.68 23.07 -1.10
C PHE A 53 -11.25 23.07 -1.65
N ARG A 54 -10.28 23.63 -0.91
CA ARG A 54 -8.86 23.64 -1.32
C ARG A 54 -8.26 22.24 -1.42
N SER A 55 -8.69 21.32 -0.57
CA SER A 55 -8.16 19.95 -0.56
C SER A 55 -8.60 19.19 -1.80
N ILE A 56 -9.89 19.24 -2.14
CA ILE A 56 -10.46 18.49 -3.27
C ILE A 56 -10.05 19.11 -4.62
N SER A 57 -9.85 20.44 -4.69
CA SER A 57 -9.44 21.14 -5.92
C SER A 57 -7.94 21.02 -6.25
N SER A 58 -7.18 20.22 -5.50
CA SER A 58 -5.75 20.03 -5.74
C SER A 58 -5.48 19.14 -6.96
N PHE A 59 -4.72 19.67 -7.92
CA PHE A 59 -4.28 18.92 -9.11
C PHE A 59 -3.39 17.72 -8.76
N SER A 60 -2.72 17.74 -7.60
CA SER A 60 -1.89 16.62 -7.11
C SER A 60 -2.69 15.35 -6.81
N LEU A 61 -4.02 15.44 -6.68
CA LEU A 61 -4.90 14.31 -6.42
C LEU A 61 -5.40 13.62 -7.68
N LEU A 62 -5.28 14.25 -8.85
CA LEU A 62 -5.74 13.72 -10.13
C LEU A 62 -5.13 12.33 -10.49
N PRO A 63 -3.87 12.01 -10.13
CA PRO A 63 -3.34 10.65 -10.31
C PRO A 63 -4.11 9.55 -9.57
N VAL A 64 -4.74 9.85 -8.41
CA VAL A 64 -5.45 8.85 -7.59
C VAL A 64 -6.57 8.14 -8.36
N PRO A 65 -7.60 8.83 -8.90
CA PRO A 65 -8.65 8.19 -9.67
C PRO A 65 -8.12 7.48 -10.92
N LEU A 66 -7.09 8.03 -11.57
CA LEU A 66 -6.52 7.44 -12.78
C LEU A 66 -5.80 6.12 -12.49
N PHE A 67 -5.02 6.04 -11.42
CA PHE A 67 -4.38 4.78 -11.02
C PHE A 67 -5.39 3.74 -10.51
N LEU A 68 -6.43 4.16 -9.78
CA LEU A 68 -7.52 3.27 -9.39
C LEU A 68 -8.24 2.72 -10.63
N LEU A 69 -8.55 3.58 -11.60
CA LEU A 69 -9.17 3.18 -12.86
C LEU A 69 -8.29 2.22 -13.65
N MET A 70 -7.00 2.52 -13.73
CA MET A 70 -6.02 1.67 -14.39
C MET A 70 -6.00 0.27 -13.78
N GLY A 71 -6.03 0.19 -12.45
CA GLY A 71 -6.04 -1.08 -11.74
C GLY A 71 -7.34 -1.87 -11.88
N GLU A 72 -8.49 -1.21 -11.74
CA GLU A 72 -9.82 -1.82 -11.95
C GLU A 72 -9.97 -2.38 -13.37
N VAL A 73 -9.52 -1.62 -14.39
CA VAL A 73 -9.54 -2.09 -15.79
C VAL A 73 -8.66 -3.32 -15.95
N MET A 74 -7.42 -3.31 -15.45
CA MET A 74 -6.54 -4.47 -15.62
C MET A 74 -7.02 -5.71 -14.85
N PHE A 75 -7.58 -5.51 -13.67
CA PHE A 75 -8.14 -6.57 -12.84
C PHE A 75 -9.37 -7.21 -13.52
N LEU A 76 -10.36 -6.41 -13.92
CA LEU A 76 -11.62 -6.91 -14.47
C LEU A 76 -11.46 -7.57 -15.86
N PHE A 77 -10.43 -7.19 -16.61
CA PHE A 77 -10.12 -7.82 -17.90
C PHE A 77 -9.37 -9.15 -17.75
N GLY A 78 -9.02 -9.60 -16.54
CA GLY A 78 -8.50 -10.95 -16.28
C GLY A 78 -7.12 -11.23 -16.87
N ILE A 79 -6.30 -10.18 -17.06
CA ILE A 79 -4.91 -10.31 -17.53
C ILE A 79 -4.05 -11.00 -16.46
N ALA A 80 -4.33 -10.65 -15.21
CA ALA A 80 -3.97 -11.31 -13.96
C ALA A 80 -3.66 -12.82 -14.04
N GLN A 81 -4.65 -13.63 -14.41
CA GLN A 81 -4.56 -15.10 -14.36
C GLN A 81 -3.60 -15.64 -15.42
N ASN A 82 -3.73 -15.17 -16.66
CA ASN A 82 -2.83 -15.56 -17.76
C ASN A 82 -1.37 -15.17 -17.48
N MET A 83 -1.17 -14.08 -16.75
CA MET A 83 0.16 -13.65 -16.33
C MET A 83 0.77 -14.62 -15.32
N MET A 84 0.01 -15.04 -14.31
CA MET A 84 0.48 -16.03 -13.32
C MET A 84 0.87 -17.34 -13.96
N GLU A 85 0.04 -17.86 -14.87
CA GLU A 85 0.35 -19.06 -15.65
C GLU A 85 1.63 -18.87 -16.47
N THR A 86 1.80 -17.71 -17.11
CA THR A 86 3.01 -17.41 -17.89
C THR A 86 4.26 -17.36 -17.01
N LEU A 87 4.19 -16.76 -15.83
CA LEU A 87 5.29 -16.69 -14.88
C LEU A 87 5.66 -18.08 -14.34
N GLU A 88 4.66 -18.91 -14.05
CA GLU A 88 4.90 -20.28 -13.62
C GLU A 88 5.75 -21.04 -14.66
N LYS A 89 5.49 -20.84 -15.95
CA LYS A 89 6.27 -21.47 -17.04
C LYS A 89 7.72 -20.99 -17.08
N TRP A 90 8.02 -19.78 -16.60
CA TRP A 90 9.39 -19.27 -16.44
C TRP A 90 10.08 -19.79 -15.19
N MET A 91 9.31 -20.13 -14.16
CA MET A 91 9.84 -20.73 -12.95
C MET A 91 10.31 -22.16 -13.21
N GLY A 92 11.63 -22.30 -13.35
CA GLY A 92 12.29 -23.59 -13.53
C GLY A 92 12.22 -24.46 -12.26
N ARG A 93 13.26 -25.29 -12.09
CA ARG A 93 13.37 -26.20 -10.94
C ARG A 93 13.98 -25.48 -9.74
N ILE A 94 13.23 -24.56 -9.14
CA ILE A 94 13.65 -23.80 -7.95
C ILE A 94 12.90 -24.34 -6.71
N PRO A 95 13.58 -24.56 -5.57
CA PRO A 95 12.92 -24.99 -4.34
C PRO A 95 11.87 -23.97 -3.90
N GLY A 96 10.66 -24.44 -3.57
CA GLY A 96 9.54 -23.56 -3.21
C GLY A 96 8.97 -22.75 -4.37
N ARG A 97 9.04 -23.26 -5.61
CA ARG A 97 8.68 -22.46 -6.80
C ARG A 97 7.28 -21.82 -6.74
N LEU A 98 6.27 -22.50 -6.19
CA LEU A 98 4.91 -21.93 -6.14
C LEU A 98 4.80 -20.81 -5.09
N SER A 99 5.58 -20.93 -4.02
CA SER A 99 5.72 -19.88 -3.00
C SER A 99 6.43 -18.64 -3.56
N LEU A 100 7.47 -18.86 -4.36
CA LEU A 100 8.14 -17.79 -5.09
C LEU A 100 7.26 -17.18 -6.19
N LEU A 101 6.45 -18.01 -6.84
CA LEU A 101 5.44 -17.57 -7.80
C LEU A 101 4.41 -16.67 -7.11
N ALA A 102 4.04 -16.98 -5.87
CA ALA A 102 3.23 -16.08 -5.07
C ALA A 102 3.93 -14.72 -4.93
N VAL A 103 5.19 -14.67 -4.49
CA VAL A 103 5.95 -13.41 -4.32
C VAL A 103 6.08 -12.61 -5.61
N VAL A 104 6.54 -13.24 -6.69
CA VAL A 104 6.70 -12.58 -8.00
C VAL A 104 5.34 -12.15 -8.56
N GLY A 105 4.34 -13.01 -8.42
CA GLY A 105 2.96 -12.70 -8.73
C GLY A 105 2.48 -11.49 -7.94
N GLY A 106 2.73 -11.46 -6.64
CA GLY A 106 2.41 -10.37 -5.72
C GLY A 106 3.00 -9.04 -6.14
N VAL A 107 4.29 -9.00 -6.50
CA VAL A 107 4.95 -7.80 -7.05
C VAL A 107 4.24 -7.30 -8.31
N LEU A 108 3.85 -8.20 -9.22
CA LEU A 108 3.15 -7.81 -10.43
C LEU A 108 1.68 -7.44 -10.15
N PHE A 109 1.02 -8.10 -9.20
CA PHE A 109 -0.34 -7.78 -8.77
C PHE A 109 -0.43 -6.48 -8.00
N ALA A 110 0.62 -6.10 -7.29
CA ALA A 110 0.75 -4.80 -6.65
C ALA A 110 0.54 -3.69 -7.69
N THR A 111 1.21 -3.82 -8.85
CA THR A 111 1.06 -2.87 -9.97
C THR A 111 -0.34 -2.85 -10.59
N LEU A 112 -1.15 -3.88 -10.33
CA LEU A 112 -2.47 -4.05 -10.94
C LEU A 112 -3.62 -3.64 -10.02
N SER A 113 -3.55 -3.91 -8.72
CA SER A 113 -4.70 -3.65 -7.83
C SER A 113 -4.42 -2.64 -6.74
N GLY A 114 -3.15 -2.45 -6.36
CA GLY A 114 -2.77 -1.66 -5.18
C GLY A 114 -3.47 -2.07 -3.88
N SER A 115 -4.06 -3.28 -3.82
CA SER A 115 -4.90 -3.75 -2.73
C SER A 115 -4.39 -5.07 -2.15
N SER A 116 -3.92 -5.00 -0.92
CA SER A 116 -3.33 -6.11 -0.16
C SER A 116 -4.33 -7.25 0.02
N MET A 117 -5.59 -6.92 0.33
CA MET A 117 -6.66 -7.91 0.49
C MET A 117 -7.07 -8.55 -0.84
N ALA A 118 -7.25 -7.76 -1.91
CA ALA A 118 -7.64 -8.30 -3.21
C ALA A 118 -6.55 -9.21 -3.79
N GLY A 119 -5.28 -8.79 -3.67
CA GLY A 119 -4.12 -9.59 -4.07
C GLY A 119 -4.04 -10.90 -3.30
N CYS A 120 -4.15 -10.86 -1.96
CA CYS A 120 -4.16 -12.07 -1.13
C CYS A 120 -5.32 -13.00 -1.51
N ALA A 121 -6.54 -12.49 -1.66
CA ALA A 121 -7.70 -13.31 -2.00
C ALA A 121 -7.54 -14.02 -3.34
N MET A 122 -7.09 -13.29 -4.37
CA MET A 122 -6.90 -13.85 -5.70
C MET A 122 -5.75 -14.86 -5.74
N LEU A 123 -4.60 -14.55 -5.12
CA LEU A 123 -3.46 -15.47 -5.07
C LEU A 123 -3.81 -16.72 -4.26
N SER A 124 -4.57 -16.57 -3.18
CA SER A 124 -5.09 -17.70 -2.40
C SER A 124 -5.99 -18.59 -3.26
N GLN A 125 -6.98 -18.03 -3.96
CA GLN A 125 -7.86 -18.83 -4.82
C GLN A 125 -7.13 -19.54 -5.96
N THR A 126 -6.03 -18.96 -6.45
CA THR A 126 -5.29 -19.49 -7.60
C THR A 126 -4.23 -20.52 -7.18
N LEU A 127 -3.39 -20.18 -6.21
CA LEU A 127 -2.19 -20.95 -5.86
C LEU A 127 -2.42 -21.94 -4.73
N LEU A 128 -3.29 -21.63 -3.76
CA LEU A 128 -3.50 -22.50 -2.59
C LEU A 128 -3.94 -23.92 -2.99
N PRO A 129 -4.96 -24.12 -3.86
CA PRO A 129 -5.40 -25.46 -4.23
C PRO A 129 -4.31 -26.25 -4.96
N GLU A 130 -3.46 -25.57 -5.73
CA GLU A 130 -2.37 -26.18 -6.47
C GLU A 130 -1.21 -26.58 -5.54
N MET A 131 -0.85 -25.71 -4.60
CA MET A 131 0.18 -25.96 -3.58
C MET A 131 -0.22 -27.14 -2.68
N GLU A 132 -1.50 -27.22 -2.28
CA GLU A 132 -2.04 -28.35 -1.51
C GLU A 132 -1.98 -29.66 -2.30
N LYS A 133 -2.40 -29.66 -3.57
CA LYS A 133 -2.31 -30.85 -4.45
C LYS A 133 -0.88 -31.36 -4.60
N LYS A 134 0.10 -30.46 -4.54
CA LYS A 134 1.53 -30.78 -4.64
C LYS A 134 2.22 -31.00 -3.28
N GLY A 135 1.44 -31.05 -2.20
CA GLY A 135 1.91 -31.41 -0.86
C GLY A 135 2.69 -30.32 -0.13
N TYR A 136 2.54 -29.05 -0.50
CA TYR A 136 3.19 -27.95 0.24
C TYR A 136 2.58 -27.80 1.63
N ARG A 137 3.42 -27.56 2.64
CA ARG A 137 2.94 -27.32 4.00
C ARG A 137 2.41 -25.90 4.17
N SER A 138 1.43 -25.75 5.07
CA SER A 138 0.71 -24.49 5.30
C SER A 138 1.62 -23.28 5.56
N GLN A 139 2.77 -23.46 6.23
CA GLN A 139 3.69 -22.35 6.52
C GLN A 139 4.32 -21.75 5.25
N ILE A 140 4.63 -22.58 4.25
CA ILE A 140 5.23 -22.15 2.99
C ILE A 140 4.20 -21.95 1.88
N THR A 141 2.92 -22.12 2.21
CA THR A 141 1.78 -21.84 1.32
C THR A 141 1.10 -20.54 1.72
N LEU A 142 0.57 -20.48 2.95
CA LEU A 142 -0.20 -19.34 3.44
C LEU A 142 0.70 -18.11 3.64
N GLY A 143 1.89 -18.31 4.21
CA GLY A 143 2.84 -17.24 4.53
C GLY A 143 3.21 -16.39 3.33
N PRO A 144 3.76 -16.97 2.24
CA PRO A 144 4.10 -16.22 1.04
C PRO A 144 2.91 -15.48 0.45
N ILE A 145 1.74 -16.13 0.36
CA ILE A 145 0.53 -15.51 -0.22
C ILE A 145 0.09 -14.29 0.61
N MET A 146 0.13 -14.37 1.94
CA MET A 146 -0.17 -13.22 2.80
C MET A 146 0.91 -12.14 2.71
N GLY A 147 2.19 -12.52 2.68
CA GLY A 147 3.31 -11.58 2.50
C GLY A 147 3.22 -10.81 1.18
N CYS A 148 2.68 -11.41 0.12
CA CYS A 148 2.41 -10.68 -1.13
C CYS A 148 1.44 -9.52 -0.95
N GLY A 149 0.53 -9.62 0.02
CA GLY A 149 -0.35 -8.53 0.40
C GLY A 149 0.45 -7.29 0.79
N THR A 150 1.55 -7.44 1.52
CA THR A 150 2.34 -6.29 2.00
C THR A 150 3.18 -5.62 0.91
N LEU A 151 3.37 -6.30 -0.23
CA LEU A 151 3.99 -5.72 -1.43
C LEU A 151 3.01 -4.87 -2.25
N ALA A 152 1.69 -5.01 -2.02
CA ALA A 152 0.64 -4.47 -2.89
C ALA A 152 0.73 -2.94 -3.04
N ALA A 153 1.01 -2.22 -1.95
CA ALA A 153 1.12 -0.77 -2.00
C ALA A 153 2.55 -0.27 -2.29
N MET A 154 3.56 -1.14 -2.22
CA MET A 154 4.97 -0.75 -2.35
C MET A 154 5.45 -0.66 -3.80
N ILE A 155 4.79 -1.34 -4.73
CA ILE A 155 5.18 -1.34 -6.15
C ILE A 155 4.20 -0.47 -6.94
N PRO A 156 4.65 0.66 -7.52
CA PRO A 156 3.81 1.52 -8.34
C PRO A 156 3.24 0.82 -9.59
N PRO A 157 2.06 1.26 -10.08
CA PRO A 157 1.18 2.33 -9.58
C PRO A 157 0.53 1.95 -8.23
N SER A 158 0.52 2.88 -7.27
CA SER A 158 -0.01 2.63 -5.91
C SER A 158 -0.93 3.76 -5.46
N ALA A 159 -2.23 3.47 -5.35
CA ALA A 159 -3.23 4.46 -4.93
C ALA A 159 -3.00 4.91 -3.47
N LEU A 160 -2.69 3.97 -2.57
CA LEU A 160 -2.33 4.26 -1.18
C LEU A 160 -1.06 5.12 -1.12
N GLY A 161 -0.07 4.81 -1.95
CA GLY A 161 1.18 5.58 -2.02
C GLY A 161 0.97 7.01 -2.51
N VAL A 162 0.15 7.23 -3.54
CA VAL A 162 -0.20 8.59 -3.99
C VAL A 162 -0.93 9.35 -2.88
N LEU A 163 -1.89 8.72 -2.22
CA LEU A 163 -2.65 9.35 -1.13
C LEU A 163 -1.73 9.78 0.01
N LEU A 164 -0.78 8.91 0.38
CA LEU A 164 0.25 9.20 1.36
C LEU A 164 1.07 10.43 0.94
N ALA A 165 1.57 10.48 -0.29
CA ALA A 165 2.35 11.61 -0.79
C ALA A 165 1.56 12.93 -0.76
N CYS A 166 0.28 12.90 -1.14
CA CYS A 166 -0.59 14.07 -1.09
C CYS A 166 -0.84 14.57 0.33
N LEU A 167 -1.08 13.66 1.28
CA LEU A 167 -1.23 13.99 2.71
C LEU A 167 0.06 14.53 3.32
N ALA A 168 1.18 13.91 2.98
CA ALA A 168 2.50 14.33 3.40
C ALA A 168 2.96 15.64 2.73
N GLN A 169 2.22 16.14 1.75
CA GLN A 169 2.53 17.34 0.96
C GLN A 169 3.93 17.24 0.36
N ILE A 170 4.23 16.09 -0.26
CA ILE A 170 5.48 15.82 -0.98
C ILE A 170 5.18 15.49 -2.46
N SER A 171 6.22 15.51 -3.30
CA SER A 171 6.08 15.14 -4.71
C SER A 171 5.61 13.69 -4.85
N VAL A 172 4.47 13.51 -5.53
CA VAL A 172 3.89 12.19 -5.82
C VAL A 172 4.85 11.36 -6.65
N GLY A 173 5.49 11.97 -7.67
CA GLY A 173 6.46 11.28 -8.54
C GLY A 173 7.66 10.79 -7.75
N ASP A 174 8.29 11.67 -6.98
CA ASP A 174 9.45 11.31 -6.14
C ASP A 174 9.07 10.20 -5.16
N PHE A 175 7.87 10.27 -4.57
CA PHE A 175 7.44 9.26 -3.62
C PHE A 175 7.20 7.90 -4.29
N LEU A 176 6.51 7.86 -5.43
CA LEU A 176 6.32 6.62 -6.19
C LEU A 176 7.66 5.99 -6.60
N LEU A 177 8.66 6.80 -6.96
CA LEU A 177 10.01 6.30 -7.22
C LEU A 177 10.70 5.80 -5.95
N SER A 178 10.46 6.45 -4.81
CA SER A 178 11.12 6.11 -3.54
C SER A 178 10.72 4.75 -2.96
N ILE A 179 9.54 4.24 -3.30
CA ILE A 179 9.02 2.98 -2.73
C ILE A 179 9.40 1.73 -3.54
N ILE A 180 9.87 1.89 -4.79
CA ILE A 180 10.24 0.77 -5.68
C ILE A 180 11.35 -0.08 -5.06
N PHE A 181 12.47 0.52 -4.68
CA PHE A 181 13.60 -0.23 -4.11
C PHE A 181 13.29 -0.85 -2.75
N PRO A 182 12.63 -0.15 -1.81
CA PRO A 182 12.12 -0.78 -0.59
C PRO A 182 11.16 -1.96 -0.85
N GLY A 183 10.26 -1.86 -1.83
CA GLY A 183 9.39 -2.98 -2.21
C GLY A 183 10.14 -4.16 -2.82
N LEU A 184 11.13 -3.90 -3.67
CA LEU A 184 12.01 -4.93 -4.21
C LEU A 184 12.89 -5.58 -3.14
N LEU A 185 13.32 -4.82 -2.14
CA LEU A 185 14.03 -5.33 -0.96
C LEU A 185 13.15 -6.32 -0.19
N MET A 186 11.89 -5.95 0.09
CA MET A 186 10.92 -6.85 0.75
C MET A 186 10.73 -8.14 -0.08
N ALA A 187 10.48 -8.02 -1.38
CA ALA A 187 10.31 -9.17 -2.27
C ALA A 187 11.57 -10.06 -2.31
N GLY A 188 12.76 -9.45 -2.31
CA GLY A 188 14.04 -10.16 -2.23
C GLY A 188 14.21 -10.91 -0.92
N LEU A 189 13.90 -10.29 0.22
CA LEU A 189 13.93 -10.95 1.53
C LEU A 189 12.96 -12.13 1.58
N PHE A 190 11.75 -11.97 1.07
CA PHE A 190 10.75 -13.04 0.99
C PHE A 190 11.26 -14.21 0.15
N ALA A 191 11.82 -13.91 -1.03
CA ALA A 191 12.37 -14.93 -1.92
C ALA A 191 13.54 -15.67 -1.27
N LEU A 192 14.47 -14.95 -0.63
CA LEU A 192 15.61 -15.54 0.09
C LEU A 192 15.14 -16.46 1.21
N TYR A 193 14.17 -16.04 2.03
CA TYR A 193 13.62 -16.87 3.09
C TYR A 193 12.96 -18.13 2.54
N ILE A 194 12.14 -18.02 1.49
CA ILE A 194 11.47 -19.18 0.88
C ILE A 194 12.51 -20.18 0.35
N ILE A 195 13.50 -19.71 -0.42
CA ILE A 195 14.55 -20.56 -0.98
C ILE A 195 15.33 -21.24 0.15
N PHE A 196 15.78 -20.48 1.14
CA PHE A 196 16.58 -21.00 2.25
C PHE A 196 15.82 -22.03 3.08
N ARG A 197 14.54 -21.76 3.40
CA ARG A 197 13.69 -22.71 4.13
C ARG A 197 13.41 -23.97 3.35
N CYS A 198 13.12 -23.88 2.05
CA CYS A 198 12.87 -25.05 1.21
C CYS A 198 14.14 -25.87 0.92
N LEU A 199 15.33 -25.25 0.97
CA LEU A 199 16.61 -25.96 0.87
C LEU A 199 16.93 -26.73 2.16
N LEU A 200 16.70 -26.12 3.32
CA LEU A 200 16.95 -26.76 4.62
C LEU A 200 15.89 -27.80 5.01
N GLN A 201 14.64 -27.58 4.59
CA GLN A 201 13.49 -28.43 4.91
C GLN A 201 12.74 -28.76 3.60
N PRO A 202 13.26 -29.68 2.77
CA PRO A 202 12.65 -30.04 1.48
C PRO A 202 11.24 -30.63 1.62
N ASP A 203 10.91 -31.15 2.80
CA ASP A 203 9.60 -31.66 3.18
C ASP A 203 8.52 -30.56 3.30
N LEU A 204 8.91 -29.28 3.32
CA LEU A 204 7.96 -28.16 3.23
C LEU A 204 7.40 -27.96 1.82
N ALA A 205 8.20 -28.22 0.80
CA ALA A 205 7.86 -28.03 -0.61
C ALA A 205 8.40 -29.22 -1.43
N PRO A 206 7.64 -30.34 -1.50
CA PRO A 206 8.07 -31.54 -2.17
C PRO A 206 8.43 -31.29 -3.65
N HIS A 207 9.43 -32.02 -4.13
CA HIS A 207 9.79 -31.98 -5.54
C HIS A 207 8.73 -32.70 -6.36
N TYR A 208 8.29 -32.08 -7.44
CA TYR A 208 7.39 -32.67 -8.43
C TYR A 208 7.92 -32.38 -9.83
N GLU A 209 7.55 -33.22 -10.80
CA GLU A 209 8.01 -33.05 -12.17
C GLU A 209 7.43 -31.77 -12.79
N VAL A 210 8.33 -30.96 -13.35
CA VAL A 210 7.97 -29.76 -14.07
C VAL A 210 7.94 -30.07 -15.55
N GLU A 211 6.79 -29.83 -16.18
CA GLU A 211 6.64 -29.97 -17.63
C GLU A 211 7.65 -29.08 -18.36
N LYS A 212 8.39 -29.67 -19.31
CA LYS A 212 9.41 -28.95 -20.07
C LYS A 212 8.76 -28.20 -21.22
N ILE A 213 8.60 -26.90 -21.04
CA ILE A 213 8.02 -26.02 -22.06
C ILE A 213 9.15 -25.41 -22.91
N SER A 214 8.95 -25.35 -24.23
CA SER A 214 9.92 -24.80 -25.17
C SER A 214 10.17 -23.31 -24.93
N LEU A 215 11.41 -22.84 -25.16
CA LEU A 215 11.74 -21.41 -25.01
C LEU A 215 10.90 -20.52 -25.94
N TYR A 216 10.56 -21.01 -27.13
CA TYR A 216 9.69 -20.31 -28.06
C TYR A 216 8.30 -20.06 -27.46
N GLU A 217 7.68 -21.10 -26.90
CA GLU A 217 6.37 -20.96 -26.26
C GLU A 217 6.41 -20.00 -25.07
N LYS A 218 7.48 -20.06 -24.24
CA LYS A 218 7.67 -19.11 -23.13
C LYS A 218 7.77 -17.67 -23.63
N LEU A 219 8.53 -17.41 -24.68
CA LEU A 219 8.68 -16.08 -25.26
C LEU A 219 7.37 -15.57 -25.85
N VAL A 220 6.64 -16.40 -26.59
CA VAL A 220 5.33 -16.04 -27.16
C VAL A 220 4.34 -15.67 -26.04
N LEU A 221 4.27 -16.46 -24.97
CA LEU A 221 3.40 -16.17 -23.84
C LEU A 221 3.84 -14.91 -23.08
N SER A 222 5.14 -14.66 -22.97
CA SER A 222 5.68 -13.44 -22.34
C SER A 222 5.31 -12.19 -23.12
N VAL A 223 5.50 -12.22 -24.43
CA VAL A 223 5.08 -11.12 -25.32
C VAL A 223 3.57 -10.92 -25.23
N LYS A 224 2.80 -12.01 -25.10
CA LYS A 224 1.35 -11.96 -25.03
C LYS A 224 0.80 -11.55 -23.65
N TYR A 225 1.48 -11.77 -22.53
CA TYR A 225 0.88 -11.54 -21.20
C TYR A 225 1.74 -10.71 -20.23
N LEU A 226 3.06 -10.73 -20.36
CA LEU A 226 3.97 -9.96 -19.50
C LEU A 226 4.36 -8.62 -20.10
N LEU A 227 4.66 -8.59 -21.40
CA LEU A 227 5.03 -7.34 -22.11
C LEU A 227 3.96 -6.24 -22.00
N PRO A 228 2.64 -6.51 -22.13
CA PRO A 228 1.62 -5.48 -21.97
C PRO A 228 1.64 -4.82 -20.59
N LEU A 229 1.83 -5.60 -19.52
CA LEU A 229 1.95 -5.05 -18.17
C LEU A 229 3.25 -4.24 -18.03
N GLY A 230 4.35 -4.75 -18.58
CA GLY A 230 5.60 -4.00 -18.65
C GLY A 230 5.44 -2.66 -19.36
N LEU A 231 4.63 -2.58 -20.42
CA LEU A 231 4.30 -1.33 -21.10
C LEU A 231 3.47 -0.37 -20.24
N VAL A 232 2.55 -0.88 -19.42
CA VAL A 232 1.79 -0.06 -18.45
C VAL A 232 2.72 0.49 -17.36
N ILE A 233 3.57 -0.35 -16.79
CA ILE A 233 4.53 0.08 -15.77
C ILE A 233 5.50 1.10 -16.36
N PHE A 234 6.02 0.84 -17.57
CA PHE A 234 6.94 1.74 -18.27
C PHE A 234 6.28 3.06 -18.66
N SER A 235 5.01 3.05 -19.09
CA SER A 235 4.32 4.29 -19.44
C SER A 235 4.07 5.19 -18.24
N VAL A 236 3.94 4.64 -17.03
CA VAL A 236 3.84 5.45 -15.81
C VAL A 236 5.23 5.80 -15.27
N ILE A 237 6.03 4.80 -14.93
CA ILE A 237 7.29 4.98 -14.20
C ILE A 237 8.41 5.45 -15.11
N GLY A 238 8.47 4.96 -16.34
CA GLY A 238 9.44 5.45 -17.33
C GLY A 238 9.25 6.93 -17.61
N LEU A 239 8.01 7.39 -17.86
CA LEU A 239 7.75 8.82 -18.11
C LEU A 239 8.13 9.71 -16.92
N ILE A 240 7.90 9.25 -15.69
CA ILE A 240 8.33 9.97 -14.47
C ILE A 240 9.86 9.97 -14.35
N ILE A 241 10.54 8.84 -14.57
CA ILE A 241 12.00 8.74 -14.46
C ILE A 241 12.70 9.62 -15.50
N PHE A 242 12.20 9.64 -16.74
CA PHE A 242 12.78 10.43 -17.82
C PHE A 242 12.39 11.91 -17.78
N GLY A 243 11.56 12.34 -16.80
CA GLY A 243 11.09 13.71 -16.70
C GLY A 243 10.25 14.18 -17.90
N ILE A 244 9.75 13.25 -18.71
CA ILE A 244 8.98 13.55 -19.93
C ILE A 244 7.58 14.05 -19.57
N ALA A 245 7.00 13.49 -18.51
CA ALA A 245 5.65 13.80 -18.07
C ALA A 245 5.57 13.91 -16.55
N THR A 246 4.70 14.79 -16.07
CA THR A 246 4.36 14.88 -14.64
C THR A 246 3.67 13.59 -14.16
N PRO A 247 3.60 13.33 -12.84
CA PRO A 247 2.88 12.16 -12.32
C PRO A 247 1.43 12.09 -12.78
N THR A 248 0.78 13.25 -12.95
CA THR A 248 -0.59 13.36 -13.44
C THR A 248 -0.72 12.99 -14.91
N GLU A 249 0.16 13.51 -15.76
CA GLU A 249 0.20 13.15 -17.19
C GLU A 249 0.56 11.69 -17.37
N SER A 250 1.52 11.18 -16.58
CA SER A 250 1.92 9.76 -16.59
C SER A 250 0.77 8.84 -16.18
N ALA A 251 -0.03 9.22 -15.18
CA ALA A 251 -1.22 8.48 -14.79
C ALA A 251 -2.28 8.47 -15.91
N ALA A 252 -2.45 9.58 -16.64
CA ALA A 252 -3.39 9.67 -17.75
C ALA A 252 -2.96 8.80 -18.94
N VAL A 253 -1.67 8.83 -19.29
CA VAL A 253 -1.09 7.97 -20.33
C VAL A 253 -1.19 6.50 -19.92
N GLY A 254 -0.84 6.16 -18.68
CA GLY A 254 -0.98 4.81 -18.15
C GLY A 254 -2.41 4.29 -18.24
N ALA A 255 -3.39 5.09 -17.80
CA ALA A 255 -4.80 4.75 -17.91
C ALA A 255 -5.19 4.49 -19.38
N LEU A 256 -4.82 5.39 -20.29
CA LEU A 256 -5.07 5.22 -21.73
C LEU A 256 -4.46 3.93 -22.28
N VAL A 257 -3.22 3.60 -21.91
CA VAL A 257 -2.56 2.34 -22.30
C VAL A 257 -3.36 1.14 -21.79
N CYS A 258 -3.82 1.15 -20.53
CA CYS A 258 -4.67 0.08 -20.00
C CYS A 258 -5.99 -0.07 -20.76
N PHE A 259 -6.61 1.04 -21.16
CA PHE A 259 -7.82 1.04 -21.99
C PHE A 259 -7.58 0.41 -23.36
N VAL A 260 -6.50 0.80 -24.03
CA VAL A 260 -6.11 0.25 -25.33
C VAL A 260 -5.82 -1.24 -25.22
N LEU A 261 -5.05 -1.66 -24.21
CA LEU A 261 -4.77 -3.07 -23.97
C LEU A 261 -6.06 -3.85 -23.68
N ALA A 262 -6.89 -3.37 -22.77
CA ALA A 262 -8.18 -3.98 -22.45
C ALA A 262 -9.04 -4.21 -23.72
N PHE A 263 -9.08 -3.22 -24.61
CA PHE A 263 -9.75 -3.33 -25.91
C PHE A 263 -9.11 -4.40 -26.81
N LEU A 264 -7.78 -4.45 -26.92
CA LEU A 264 -7.08 -5.43 -27.75
C LEU A 264 -7.23 -6.88 -27.25
N TYR A 265 -7.28 -7.12 -25.93
CA TYR A 265 -7.36 -8.48 -25.37
C TYR A 265 -8.78 -9.07 -25.38
N LYS A 266 -9.81 -8.28 -25.07
CA LYS A 266 -11.18 -8.79 -24.88
C LYS A 266 -12.27 -8.05 -25.64
N GLY A 267 -11.90 -7.06 -26.45
CA GLY A 267 -12.84 -6.18 -27.16
C GLY A 267 -13.54 -5.18 -26.23
N PHE A 268 -14.42 -4.35 -26.80
CA PHE A 268 -15.19 -3.39 -26.04
C PHE A 268 -16.36 -4.08 -25.30
N ARG A 269 -16.26 -4.18 -23.98
CA ARG A 269 -17.35 -4.65 -23.11
C ARG A 269 -17.81 -3.49 -22.23
N GLY A 270 -18.80 -2.74 -22.71
CA GLY A 270 -19.32 -1.54 -22.03
C GLY A 270 -19.73 -1.78 -20.57
N GLU A 271 -20.21 -2.98 -20.24
CA GLU A 271 -20.55 -3.37 -18.86
C GLU A 271 -19.31 -3.45 -17.95
N ILE A 272 -18.23 -4.07 -18.41
CA ILE A 272 -16.98 -4.18 -17.64
C ILE A 272 -16.39 -2.80 -17.44
N LEU A 273 -16.43 -1.97 -18.48
CA LEU A 273 -15.94 -0.60 -18.40
C LEU A 273 -16.78 0.25 -17.42
N ARG A 274 -18.11 0.18 -17.51
CA ARG A 274 -19.00 0.87 -16.57
C ARG A 274 -18.73 0.43 -15.13
N LYS A 275 -18.50 -0.87 -14.91
CA LYS A 275 -18.16 -1.42 -13.60
C LYS A 275 -16.81 -0.87 -13.10
N ALA A 276 -15.78 -0.86 -13.94
CA ALA A 276 -14.46 -0.31 -13.61
C ALA A 276 -14.56 1.18 -13.21
N ILE A 277 -15.28 1.98 -14.00
CA ILE A 277 -15.49 3.41 -13.72
C ILE A 277 -16.25 3.59 -12.40
N LEU A 278 -17.37 2.88 -12.19
CA LEU A 278 -18.17 3.01 -10.96
C LEU A 278 -17.39 2.60 -9.70
N ASN A 279 -16.60 1.52 -9.78
CA ASN A 279 -15.72 1.09 -8.69
C ASN A 279 -14.66 2.16 -8.39
N SER A 280 -14.00 2.66 -9.43
CA SER A 280 -12.96 3.70 -9.31
C SER A 280 -13.52 4.99 -8.72
N VAL A 281 -14.70 5.42 -9.18
CA VAL A 281 -15.40 6.60 -8.65
C VAL A 281 -15.76 6.40 -7.18
N ARG A 282 -16.28 5.22 -6.80
CA ARG A 282 -16.63 4.93 -5.40
C ARG A 282 -15.41 5.05 -4.49
N ILE A 283 -14.29 4.42 -4.86
CA ILE A 283 -13.06 4.47 -4.07
C ILE A 283 -12.50 5.89 -4.03
N THR A 284 -12.50 6.60 -5.17
CA THR A 284 -12.02 7.99 -5.26
C THR A 284 -12.85 8.92 -4.38
N VAL A 285 -14.19 8.82 -4.41
CA VAL A 285 -15.07 9.64 -3.58
C VAL A 285 -14.82 9.38 -2.10
N MET A 286 -14.69 8.11 -1.70
CA MET A 286 -14.34 7.77 -0.32
C MET A 286 -12.98 8.38 0.07
N MET A 287 -11.95 8.22 -0.76
CA MET A 287 -10.63 8.80 -0.52
C MET A 287 -10.68 10.33 -0.41
N PHE A 288 -11.38 11.01 -1.31
CA PHE A 288 -11.42 12.48 -1.32
C PHE A 288 -12.20 13.03 -0.13
N VAL A 289 -13.31 12.40 0.29
CA VAL A 289 -14.03 12.80 1.49
C VAL A 289 -13.14 12.65 2.73
N ILE A 290 -12.43 11.52 2.85
CA ILE A 290 -11.54 11.28 3.99
C ILE A 290 -10.37 12.27 3.99
N LEU A 291 -9.74 12.51 2.84
CA LEU A 291 -8.68 13.51 2.67
C LEU A 291 -9.13 14.90 3.14
N SER A 292 -10.33 15.30 2.74
CA SER A 292 -10.89 16.60 3.12
C SER A 292 -11.07 16.71 4.63
N GLY A 293 -11.51 15.62 5.28
CA GLY A 293 -11.56 15.54 6.74
C GLY A 293 -10.18 15.61 7.40
N ALA A 294 -9.18 14.96 6.83
CA ALA A 294 -7.82 14.92 7.38
C ALA A 294 -7.09 16.27 7.27
N THR A 295 -7.27 17.00 6.16
CA THR A 295 -6.71 18.36 6.03
C THR A 295 -7.39 19.34 6.99
N ALA A 296 -8.72 19.27 7.13
CA ALA A 296 -9.45 20.04 8.14
C ALA A 296 -8.95 19.70 9.55
N PHE A 297 -8.70 18.42 9.83
CA PHE A 297 -8.19 17.96 11.12
C PHE A 297 -6.77 18.47 11.39
N SER A 298 -5.89 18.46 10.38
CA SER A 298 -4.55 19.03 10.48
C SER A 298 -4.60 20.52 10.84
N GLN A 299 -5.55 21.26 10.26
CA GLN A 299 -5.73 22.68 10.59
C GLN A 299 -6.29 22.86 11.99
N LEU A 300 -7.30 22.07 12.38
CA LEU A 300 -7.86 22.07 13.74
C LEU A 300 -6.75 21.89 14.80
N LEU A 301 -5.85 20.93 14.58
CA LEU A 301 -4.69 20.71 15.46
C LEU A 301 -3.69 21.88 15.44
N ALA A 302 -3.47 22.50 14.28
CA ALA A 302 -2.59 23.66 14.17
C ALA A 302 -3.17 24.87 14.92
N TYR A 303 -4.48 25.13 14.78
CA TYR A 303 -5.17 26.25 15.43
C TYR A 303 -5.27 26.10 16.95
N THR A 304 -5.45 24.89 17.46
CA THR A 304 -5.42 24.63 18.91
C THR A 304 -4.01 24.72 19.51
N GLY A 305 -2.98 24.87 18.68
CA GLY A 305 -1.58 24.82 19.10
C GLY A 305 -1.10 23.40 19.44
N ALA A 306 -1.94 22.38 19.29
CA ALA A 306 -1.59 20.99 19.58
C ALA A 306 -0.40 20.53 18.72
N SER A 307 -0.40 20.84 17.42
CA SER A 307 0.71 20.46 16.53
C SER A 307 2.06 21.01 16.99
N GLN A 308 2.12 22.30 17.36
CA GLN A 308 3.37 22.92 17.81
C GLN A 308 3.84 22.36 19.16
N ASN A 309 2.92 22.09 20.08
CA ASN A 309 3.28 21.55 21.39
C ASN A 309 3.66 20.06 21.33
N LEU A 310 3.06 19.27 20.45
CA LEU A 310 3.50 17.89 20.17
C LEU A 310 4.92 17.86 19.61
N VAL A 311 5.26 18.81 18.73
CA VAL A 311 6.63 18.99 18.22
C VAL A 311 7.59 19.34 19.36
N LYS A 312 7.22 20.30 20.24
CA LYS A 312 8.02 20.64 21.43
C LYS A 312 8.19 19.46 22.37
N LEU A 313 7.16 18.65 22.58
CA LEU A 313 7.21 17.45 23.41
C LEU A 313 8.18 16.43 22.80
N ALA A 314 8.05 16.15 21.50
CA ALA A 314 8.93 15.21 20.81
C ALA A 314 10.40 15.63 20.88
N ILE A 315 10.69 16.92 20.67
CA ILE A 315 12.06 17.45 20.68
C ILE A 315 12.61 17.66 22.09
N GLY A 316 11.73 17.89 23.07
CA GLY A 316 12.10 18.05 24.47
C GLY A 316 12.49 16.75 25.16
N LEU A 317 12.22 15.59 24.55
CA LEU A 317 12.70 14.31 25.06
C LEU A 317 14.23 14.25 24.89
N PRO A 318 14.99 13.87 25.93
CA PRO A 318 16.45 13.74 25.87
C PRO A 318 16.87 12.45 25.15
N ILE A 319 16.31 12.20 23.96
CA ILE A 319 16.55 11.00 23.16
C ILE A 319 16.99 11.37 21.73
N PRO A 320 17.74 10.49 21.04
CA PRO A 320 18.13 10.74 19.66
C PRO A 320 16.92 10.82 18.71
N PRO A 321 16.95 11.68 17.66
CA PRO A 321 15.88 11.78 16.66
C PRO A 321 15.50 10.44 16.01
N PHE A 322 16.48 9.56 15.80
CA PHE A 322 16.24 8.21 15.29
C PHE A 322 15.29 7.40 16.19
N LEU A 323 15.42 7.51 17.52
CA LEU A 323 14.53 6.80 18.45
C LEU A 323 13.11 7.37 18.41
N ILE A 324 12.96 8.69 18.18
CA ILE A 324 11.64 9.29 17.94
C ILE A 324 10.98 8.66 16.71
N LEU A 325 11.73 8.49 15.62
CA LEU A 325 11.20 7.81 14.42
C LEU A 325 10.78 6.37 14.70
N VAL A 326 11.58 5.61 15.46
CA VAL A 326 11.23 4.24 15.87
C VAL A 326 9.95 4.22 16.71
N LEU A 327 9.80 5.16 17.67
CA LEU A 327 8.59 5.27 18.48
C LEU A 327 7.36 5.62 17.63
N MET A 328 7.51 6.49 16.63
CA MET A 328 6.44 6.80 15.67
C MET A 328 6.01 5.55 14.89
N GLN A 329 6.96 4.75 14.40
CA GLN A 329 6.65 3.47 13.72
C GLN A 329 6.00 2.45 14.66
N PHE A 330 6.41 2.42 15.93
CA PHE A 330 5.81 1.56 16.93
C PHE A 330 4.35 1.94 17.26
N ILE A 331 4.04 3.23 17.33
CA ILE A 331 2.65 3.67 17.50
C ILE A 331 1.81 3.27 16.28
N LEU A 332 2.36 3.39 15.07
CA LEU A 332 1.68 3.03 13.83
C LEU A 332 1.32 1.55 13.73
N ILE A 333 2.23 0.65 14.09
CA ILE A 333 1.94 -0.80 14.06
C ILE A 333 0.83 -1.15 15.06
N LEU A 334 0.80 -0.49 16.23
CA LEU A 334 -0.29 -0.65 17.21
C LEU A 334 -1.62 -0.10 16.70
N MET A 335 -1.63 1.03 15.99
CA MET A 335 -2.84 1.51 15.33
C MET A 335 -3.31 0.54 14.23
N GLY A 336 -2.34 -0.06 13.54
CA GLY A 336 -2.50 -1.09 12.51
C GLY A 336 -3.33 -2.29 12.93
N THR A 337 -3.34 -2.63 14.22
CA THR A 337 -4.17 -3.73 14.73
C THR A 337 -5.64 -3.38 14.88
N PHE A 338 -6.05 -2.11 14.77
CA PHE A 338 -7.46 -1.71 14.95
C PHE A 338 -8.04 -1.00 13.72
N MET A 339 -7.18 -0.44 12.89
CA MET A 339 -7.57 0.46 11.81
C MET A 339 -6.96 0.02 10.49
N GLU A 340 -7.68 0.25 9.39
CA GLU A 340 -7.13 0.06 8.06
C GLU A 340 -6.03 1.10 7.74
N PRO A 341 -5.07 0.78 6.84
CA PRO A 341 -3.98 1.67 6.43
C PRO A 341 -4.42 3.10 6.12
N LEU A 342 -5.45 3.25 5.31
CA LEU A 342 -5.95 4.56 4.87
C LEU A 342 -6.35 5.43 6.07
N SER A 343 -7.03 4.84 7.04
CA SER A 343 -7.50 5.55 8.23
C SER A 343 -6.34 5.99 9.13
N ILE A 344 -5.29 5.18 9.21
CA ILE A 344 -4.08 5.50 9.98
C ILE A 344 -3.32 6.65 9.32
N LEU A 345 -3.12 6.62 7.99
CA LEU A 345 -2.46 7.71 7.26
C LEU A 345 -3.11 9.07 7.55
N MET A 346 -4.43 9.09 7.64
CA MET A 346 -5.25 10.29 7.81
C MET A 346 -5.14 10.89 9.21
N VAL A 347 -4.94 10.05 10.22
CA VAL A 347 -4.72 10.52 11.61
C VAL A 347 -3.26 10.86 11.82
N ALA A 348 -2.35 9.98 11.40
CA ALA A 348 -0.94 10.04 11.76
C ALA A 348 -0.18 11.12 10.98
N LEU A 349 -0.37 11.25 9.65
CA LEU A 349 0.43 12.19 8.85
C LEU A 349 0.27 13.66 9.26
N PRO A 350 -0.95 14.17 9.54
CA PRO A 350 -1.12 15.53 10.08
C PRO A 350 -0.31 15.82 11.35
N ILE A 351 -0.09 14.79 12.16
CA ILE A 351 0.65 14.89 13.43
C ILE A 351 2.15 14.68 13.19
N TYR A 352 2.51 13.71 12.35
CA TYR A 352 3.88 13.25 12.17
C TYR A 352 4.69 14.18 11.26
N MET A 353 4.08 14.72 10.21
CA MET A 353 4.77 15.55 9.24
C MET A 353 5.38 16.83 9.84
N PRO A 354 4.70 17.57 10.74
CA PRO A 354 5.32 18.68 11.45
C PRO A 354 6.54 18.27 12.29
N ILE A 355 6.48 17.11 12.95
CA ILE A 355 7.55 16.61 13.81
C ILE A 355 8.80 16.26 12.99
N ILE A 356 8.65 15.46 11.94
CA ILE A 356 9.80 15.05 11.12
C ILE A 356 10.47 16.24 10.42
N ARG A 357 9.68 17.23 9.97
CA ARG A 357 10.20 18.44 9.33
C ARG A 357 11.01 19.27 10.31
N GLN A 358 10.55 19.39 11.55
CA GLN A 358 11.29 20.10 12.60
C GLN A 358 12.57 19.35 13.02
N LEU A 359 12.56 18.01 13.00
CA LEU A 359 13.73 17.18 13.25
C LEU A 359 14.74 17.18 12.08
N GLY A 360 14.41 17.81 10.95
CA GLY A 360 15.26 17.81 9.75
C GLY A 360 15.32 16.46 9.02
N VAL A 361 14.37 15.57 9.29
CA VAL A 361 14.30 14.23 8.67
C VAL A 361 13.71 14.36 7.27
N ASN A 362 14.35 13.71 6.29
CA ASN A 362 13.84 13.69 4.92
C ASN A 362 12.48 12.97 4.87
N PRO A 363 11.41 13.61 4.34
CA PRO A 363 10.08 13.01 4.35
C PRO A 363 9.95 11.80 3.43
N LEU A 364 10.76 11.66 2.37
CA LEU A 364 10.64 10.54 1.42
C LEU A 364 10.93 9.19 2.10
N PRO A 365 12.12 8.92 2.67
CA PRO A 365 12.39 7.68 3.39
C PRO A 365 11.43 7.44 4.55
N PHE A 366 11.08 8.49 5.30
CA PHE A 366 10.14 8.37 6.40
C PHE A 366 8.77 7.86 5.92
N CYS A 367 8.26 8.43 4.83
CA CYS A 367 7.01 8.02 4.22
C CYS A 367 7.08 6.62 3.62
N SER A 368 8.23 6.20 3.07
CA SER A 368 8.43 4.84 2.56
C SER A 368 8.39 3.82 3.69
N VAL A 369 9.08 4.09 4.80
CA VAL A 369 9.07 3.28 6.03
C VAL A 369 7.66 3.22 6.62
N LEU A 370 6.96 4.36 6.65
CA LEU A 370 5.58 4.43 7.09
C LEU A 370 4.67 3.56 6.21
N LEU A 371 4.86 3.56 4.89
CA LEU A 371 4.09 2.71 3.97
C LEU A 371 4.36 1.21 4.22
N ILE A 372 5.62 0.81 4.42
CA ILE A 372 5.98 -0.56 4.81
C ILE A 372 5.26 -0.95 6.10
N ASN A 373 5.23 -0.05 7.09
CA ASN A 373 4.58 -0.30 8.36
C ASN A 373 3.06 -0.52 8.20
N MET A 374 2.41 0.31 7.39
CA MET A 374 0.98 0.17 7.10
C MET A 374 0.65 -1.15 6.43
N GLU A 375 1.49 -1.60 5.51
CA GLU A 375 1.32 -2.88 4.84
C GLU A 375 1.59 -4.06 5.78
N MET A 376 2.67 -4.01 6.56
CA MET A 376 3.02 -5.00 7.58
C MET A 376 1.90 -5.15 8.63
N ALA A 377 1.24 -4.06 9.01
CA ALA A 377 0.11 -4.08 9.93
C ALA A 377 -1.04 -4.98 9.42
N THR A 378 -1.25 -5.06 8.10
CA THR A 378 -2.31 -5.89 7.54
C THR A 378 -2.10 -7.39 7.71
N ILE A 379 -0.87 -7.84 7.97
CA ILE A 379 -0.53 -9.24 8.29
C ILE A 379 -0.14 -9.44 9.77
N SER A 380 -0.28 -8.41 10.61
CA SER A 380 0.10 -8.43 12.02
C SER A 380 -1.00 -9.05 12.89
N PRO A 381 -0.73 -10.13 13.66
CA PRO A 381 -1.69 -10.65 14.62
C PRO A 381 -1.99 -9.62 15.73
N PRO A 382 -3.21 -9.61 16.31
CA PRO A 382 -4.31 -10.55 16.09
C PRO A 382 -5.37 -10.10 15.07
N PHE A 383 -5.23 -8.92 14.47
CA PHE A 383 -6.33 -8.26 13.73
C PHE A 383 -6.00 -7.86 12.29
N GLY A 384 -4.88 -8.32 11.74
CA GLY A 384 -4.50 -8.01 10.36
C GLY A 384 -5.58 -8.38 9.32
N LEU A 385 -6.03 -7.39 8.53
CA LEU A 385 -7.09 -7.56 7.52
C LEU A 385 -6.78 -8.64 6.48
N VAL A 386 -5.51 -8.79 6.10
CA VAL A 386 -5.06 -9.84 5.16
C VAL A 386 -5.15 -11.22 5.80
N LEU A 387 -4.97 -11.34 7.12
CA LEU A 387 -5.13 -12.59 7.86
C LEU A 387 -6.59 -13.07 7.83
N TYR A 388 -7.54 -12.14 8.00
CA TYR A 388 -8.98 -12.46 7.89
C TYR A 388 -9.38 -12.77 6.46
N THR A 389 -8.78 -12.09 5.48
CA THR A 389 -8.98 -12.40 4.06
C THR A 389 -8.51 -13.82 3.75
N MET A 390 -7.33 -14.21 4.25
CA MET A 390 -6.84 -15.58 4.14
C MET A 390 -7.80 -16.57 4.80
N LYS A 391 -8.29 -16.29 6.01
CA LYS A 391 -9.26 -17.15 6.70
C LYS A 391 -10.59 -17.31 5.93
N ALA A 392 -11.04 -16.25 5.27
CA ALA A 392 -12.28 -16.28 4.48
C ALA A 392 -12.13 -17.13 3.22
N VAL A 393 -10.95 -17.12 2.58
CA VAL A 393 -10.68 -17.91 1.37
C VAL A 393 -10.29 -19.36 1.70
N ALA A 394 -9.61 -19.58 2.82
CA ALA A 394 -9.09 -20.87 3.24
C ALA A 394 -9.65 -21.30 4.61
N PRO A 395 -10.96 -21.57 4.70
CA PRO A 395 -11.63 -21.85 5.97
C PRO A 395 -11.12 -23.12 6.68
N GLN A 396 -10.47 -24.02 5.95
CA GLN A 396 -9.89 -25.26 6.49
C GLN A 396 -8.73 -25.03 7.48
N TYR A 397 -8.02 -23.90 7.39
CA TYR A 397 -6.91 -23.59 8.30
C TYR A 397 -7.41 -22.86 9.55
N SER A 398 -6.88 -23.22 10.71
CA SER A 398 -7.15 -22.49 11.95
C SER A 398 -6.48 -21.11 11.92
N MET A 399 -7.04 -20.15 12.68
CA MET A 399 -6.43 -18.81 12.76
C MET A 399 -5.01 -18.86 13.36
N ALA A 400 -4.76 -19.82 14.25
CA ALA A 400 -3.43 -20.05 14.83
C ALA A 400 -2.41 -20.50 13.78
N GLU A 401 -2.81 -21.31 12.79
CA GLU A 401 -1.94 -21.70 11.67
C GLU A 401 -1.66 -20.51 10.75
N ILE A 402 -2.68 -19.68 10.48
CA ILE A 402 -2.53 -18.45 9.69
C ILE A 402 -1.53 -17.50 10.39
N TYR A 403 -1.67 -17.26 11.69
CA TYR A 403 -0.72 -16.43 12.45
C TYR A 403 0.71 -16.97 12.42
N LYS A 404 0.87 -18.28 12.62
CA LYS A 404 2.19 -18.91 12.56
C LYS A 404 2.82 -18.81 11.16
N ALA A 405 2.00 -18.87 10.12
CA ALA A 405 2.46 -18.74 8.74
C ALA A 405 2.80 -17.29 8.35
N SER A 406 2.11 -16.29 8.91
CA SER A 406 2.41 -14.87 8.63
C SER A 406 3.65 -14.35 9.37
N LEU A 407 3.94 -14.88 10.56
CA LEU A 407 5.00 -14.37 11.44
C LEU A 407 6.39 -14.25 10.76
N PRO A 408 6.88 -15.21 9.97
CA PRO A 408 8.17 -15.06 9.29
C PRO A 408 8.18 -13.91 8.28
N PHE A 409 7.06 -13.68 7.58
CA PHE A 409 6.94 -12.60 6.61
C PHE A 409 6.86 -11.24 7.30
N LEU A 410 6.15 -11.17 8.43
CA LEU A 410 6.15 -10.00 9.30
C LEU A 410 7.56 -9.68 9.82
N ILE A 411 8.35 -10.68 10.19
CA ILE A 411 9.76 -10.48 10.59
C ILE A 411 10.59 -9.93 9.44
N MET A 412 10.39 -10.43 8.22
CA MET A 412 11.08 -9.91 7.03
C MET A 412 10.67 -8.47 6.71
N ASP A 413 9.40 -8.11 6.89
CA ASP A 413 8.94 -6.72 6.74
C ASP A 413 9.55 -5.80 7.79
N MET A 414 9.64 -6.24 9.05
CA MET A 414 10.35 -5.49 10.09
C MET A 414 11.84 -5.32 9.76
N ILE A 415 12.49 -6.35 9.20
CA ILE A 415 13.88 -6.27 8.77
C ILE A 415 14.02 -5.28 7.60
N ALA A 416 13.15 -5.35 6.59
CA ALA A 416 13.15 -4.43 5.47
C ALA A 416 12.96 -2.97 5.95
N MET A 417 11.99 -2.76 6.83
CA MET A 417 11.71 -1.46 7.46
C MET A 417 12.95 -0.93 8.20
N ALA A 418 13.59 -1.76 9.03
CA ALA A 418 14.80 -1.39 9.76
C ALA A 418 15.97 -1.05 8.82
N ILE A 419 16.15 -1.83 7.74
CA ILE A 419 17.18 -1.57 6.72
C ILE A 419 16.93 -0.20 6.07
N VAL A 420 15.70 0.12 5.65
CA VAL A 420 15.39 1.42 5.03
C VAL A 420 15.53 2.58 6.02
N MET A 421 15.24 2.36 7.31
CA MET A 421 15.46 3.37 8.35
C MET A 421 16.95 3.68 8.58
N VAL A 422 17.82 2.67 8.51
CA VAL A 422 19.27 2.83 8.68
C VAL A 422 19.94 3.33 7.41
N PHE A 423 19.46 2.90 6.24
CA PHE A 423 19.99 3.23 4.92
C PHE A 423 18.91 3.96 4.09
N PRO A 424 18.60 5.23 4.40
CA PRO A 424 17.59 6.01 3.69
C PRO A 424 17.90 6.20 2.20
N GLU A 425 19.15 6.00 1.78
CA GLU A 425 19.60 6.05 0.39
C GLU A 425 18.84 5.05 -0.49
N ILE A 426 18.37 3.93 0.06
CA ILE A 426 17.56 2.94 -0.66
C ILE A 426 16.29 3.59 -1.22
N ALA A 427 15.64 4.45 -0.43
CA ALA A 427 14.45 5.19 -0.86
C ALA A 427 14.81 6.44 -1.70
N LEU A 428 16.00 7.01 -1.53
CA LEU A 428 16.41 8.23 -2.23
C LEU A 428 17.07 7.99 -3.58
N PHE A 429 17.55 6.76 -3.85
CA PHE A 429 18.35 6.45 -5.04
C PHE A 429 17.63 6.80 -6.35
N LEU A 430 16.45 6.23 -6.62
CA LEU A 430 15.70 6.52 -7.85
C LEU A 430 15.28 7.98 -7.97
N PRO A 431 14.69 8.62 -6.94
CA PRO A 431 14.38 10.05 -7.00
C PRO A 431 15.60 10.93 -7.31
N SER A 432 16.78 10.57 -6.80
CA SER A 432 18.01 11.35 -7.05
C SER A 432 18.52 11.22 -8.48
N VAL A 433 18.28 10.07 -9.13
CA VAL A 433 18.65 9.83 -10.54
C VAL A 433 17.68 10.53 -11.49
N ALA A 434 16.37 10.48 -11.21
CA ALA A 434 15.35 11.10 -12.06
C ALA A 434 15.36 12.64 -12.06
N LYS A 435 16.04 13.27 -11.10
CA LYS A 435 16.19 14.74 -11.00
C LYS A 435 17.38 15.29 -11.79
N LYS A 436 18.20 14.43 -12.39
CA LYS A 436 19.28 14.80 -13.31
C LYS A 436 18.80 14.67 -14.74
#